data_AF-A0A8T4UNB1-F1
#
_entry.id   AF-A0A8T4UNB1-F1
#
_cell.length_a   1.000
_cell.length_b   1.000
_cell.length_c   1.000
_cell.angle_alpha   90.00
_cell.angle_beta   90.00
_cell.angle_gamma   90.00
#
_symmetry.space_group_name_H-M   'P 1'
#
loop_
_entity.id
_entity.type
_entity.pdbx_description
1 polymer ?
#
loop_
_entity_poly.entity_id
_entity_poly.type
_entity_poly.pdbx_seq_one_letter_code
_entity_poly.pdbx_strand_id
1 'polypeptide(L)'
;MFAKILGILDIIAAIMFVFAKFGIFKLMVVIFAVYLILKALAFLSDIASFFDLAAGVYLLLMLIGVSPILSLLFFLWLLQKGVISLFA
;
A
#
# COMPACT_ATOMS: atom_id res chain seq x y z
N MET A 1 -7.88 -18.45 -2.31
CA MET A 1 -8.92 -17.42 -2.57
C MET A 1 -8.69 -16.16 -1.76
N PHE A 2 -8.50 -16.25 -0.43
CA PHE A 2 -8.24 -15.08 0.43
C PHE A 2 -6.98 -14.30 0.04
N ALA A 3 -5.87 -14.99 -0.26
CA ALA A 3 -4.62 -14.38 -0.74
C ALA A 3 -4.81 -13.54 -2.02
N LYS A 4 -5.67 -13.99 -2.95
CA LYS A 4 -5.95 -13.28 -4.20
C LYS A 4 -6.69 -11.97 -3.97
N ILE A 5 -7.65 -11.95 -3.04
CA ILE A 5 -8.38 -10.73 -2.66
C ILE A 5 -7.42 -9.73 -2.03
N LEU A 6 -6.56 -10.19 -1.11
CA LEU A 6 -5.52 -9.36 -0.51
C LEU A 6 -4.53 -8.83 -1.55
N GLY A 7 -4.19 -9.64 -2.56
CA GLY A 7 -3.33 -9.24 -3.66
C GLY A 7 -3.95 -8.15 -4.54
N ILE A 8 -5.25 -8.25 -4.86
CA ILE A 8 -5.97 -7.18 -5.59
C ILE A 8 -5.94 -5.88 -4.78
N LEU A 9 -6.21 -5.96 -3.48
CA LEU A 9 -6.20 -4.79 -2.61
C LEU A 9 -4.81 -4.15 -2.50
N ASP A 10 -3.72 -4.94 -2.52
CA ASP A 10 -2.35 -4.41 -2.58
C ASP A 10 -2.06 -3.68 -3.88
N ILE A 11 -2.54 -4.20 -5.02
CA ILE A 11 -2.40 -3.54 -6.33
C ILE A 11 -3.17 -2.22 -6.32
N ILE A 12 -4.38 -2.19 -5.76
CA ILE A 12 -5.14 -0.94 -5.65
C ILE A 12 -4.42 0.04 -4.71
N ALA A 13 -3.87 -0.42 -3.60
CA ALA A 13 -3.07 0.42 -2.70
C ALA A 13 -1.80 0.96 -3.38
N ALA A 14 -1.16 0.18 -4.26
CA ALA A 14 -0.08 0.65 -5.11
C ALA A 14 -0.58 1.80 -6.01
N ILE A 15 -1.71 1.65 -6.69
CA ILE A 15 -2.29 2.72 -7.53
C ILE A 15 -2.58 3.99 -6.70
N MET A 16 -2.97 3.86 -5.43
CA MET A 16 -3.18 5.00 -4.55
C MET A 16 -1.91 5.84 -4.33
N PHE A 17 -0.70 5.27 -4.43
CA PHE A 17 0.55 6.07 -4.42
C PHE A 17 0.63 7.05 -5.57
N VAL A 18 0.13 6.66 -6.75
CA VAL A 18 0.09 7.51 -7.93
C VAL A 18 -0.93 8.64 -7.70
N PHE A 19 -2.13 8.33 -7.22
CA PHE A 19 -3.13 9.36 -6.92
C PHE A 19 -2.72 10.31 -5.80
N ALA A 20 -2.06 9.79 -4.76
CA ALA A 20 -1.49 10.60 -3.68
C ALA A 20 -0.45 11.61 -4.21
N LYS A 21 0.37 11.23 -5.20
CA LYS A 21 1.34 12.13 -5.84
C LYS A 21 0.68 13.32 -6.54
N PHE A 22 -0.50 13.12 -7.13
CA PHE A 22 -1.27 14.19 -7.78
C PHE A 22 -2.25 14.89 -6.82
N GLY A 23 -2.33 14.46 -5.56
CA GLY A 23 -3.25 15.02 -4.56
C GLY A 23 -4.73 14.72 -4.84
N ILE A 24 -5.03 13.73 -5.69
CA ILE A 24 -6.40 13.34 -6.09
C ILE A 24 -6.88 12.18 -5.21
N PHE A 25 -8.19 12.03 -5.05
CA PHE A 25 -8.82 10.93 -4.30
C PHE A 25 -8.32 10.77 -2.85
N LYS A 26 -8.05 11.87 -2.15
CA LYS A 26 -7.51 11.90 -0.77
C LYS A 26 -8.25 10.96 0.19
N LEU A 27 -9.58 10.89 0.13
CA LEU A 27 -10.36 9.98 0.96
C LEU A 27 -10.03 8.51 0.70
N MET A 28 -9.90 8.10 -0.57
CA MET A 28 -9.53 6.73 -0.93
C MET A 28 -8.10 6.40 -0.53
N VAL A 29 -7.18 7.37 -0.67
CA VAL A 29 -5.80 7.23 -0.19
C VAL A 29 -5.79 6.93 1.31
N VAL A 30 -6.55 7.68 2.13
CA VAL A 30 -6.65 7.39 3.58
C VAL A 30 -7.22 6.00 3.86
N ILE A 31 -8.29 5.61 3.17
CA ILE A 31 -8.91 4.29 3.35
C ILE A 31 -7.88 3.18 3.07
N PHE A 32 -7.13 3.27 1.98
CA PHE A 32 -6.13 2.27 1.62
C PHE A 32 -4.88 2.30 2.50
N ALA A 33 -4.49 3.46 3.03
CA ALA A 33 -3.44 3.55 4.05
C ALA A 33 -3.85 2.81 5.33
N VAL A 34 -5.06 3.09 5.83
CA VAL A 34 -5.59 2.43 7.03
C VAL A 34 -5.70 0.92 6.80
N TYR A 35 -6.18 0.51 5.62
CA TYR A 35 -6.20 -0.89 5.22
C TYR A 35 -4.81 -1.55 5.29
N LEU A 36 -3.77 -0.94 4.71
CA LEU A 36 -2.40 -1.47 4.73
C LEU A 36 -1.88 -1.62 6.17
N ILE A 37 -2.15 -0.63 7.02
CA ILE A 37 -1.76 -0.65 8.44
C ILE A 37 -2.47 -1.80 9.17
N LEU A 38 -3.80 -1.91 9.03
CA LEU A 38 -4.58 -2.97 9.67
C LEU A 38 -4.16 -4.36 9.18
N LYS A 39 -3.89 -4.50 7.88
CA LYS A 39 -3.38 -5.74 7.30
C LYS A 39 -2.02 -6.09 7.87
N ALA A 40 -1.10 -5.13 7.92
CA ALA A 40 0.22 -5.36 8.47
C ALA A 40 0.16 -5.80 9.95
N LEU A 41 -0.75 -5.22 10.73
CA LEU A 41 -1.01 -5.61 12.12
C LEU A 41 -1.59 -7.03 12.23
N ALA A 42 -2.44 -7.45 11.28
CA ALA A 42 -2.99 -8.80 11.26
C ALA A 42 -1.93 -9.88 10.91
N PHE A 43 -0.85 -9.49 10.24
CA PHE A 43 0.21 -10.40 9.75
C PHE A 43 1.60 -10.03 10.27
N LEU A 44 1.72 -9.61 11.53
CA LEU A 44 2.96 -9.10 12.17
C LEU A 44 4.17 -10.05 12.13
N SER A 45 3.97 -11.33 11.86
CA SER A 45 5.05 -12.33 11.85
C SER A 45 6.00 -12.21 10.65
N ASP A 46 5.59 -11.54 9.57
CA ASP A 46 6.34 -11.52 8.32
C ASP A 46 7.04 -10.18 8.07
N ILE A 47 8.29 -10.24 7.59
CA ILE A 47 9.06 -9.07 7.13
C ILE A 47 8.27 -8.28 6.08
N ALA A 48 7.51 -8.99 5.24
CA ALA A 48 6.68 -8.36 4.21
C ALA A 48 5.59 -7.46 4.79
N SER A 49 5.12 -7.71 6.02
CA SER A 49 4.13 -6.89 6.71
C SER A 49 4.74 -5.61 7.29
N PHE A 50 6.02 -5.61 7.62
CA PHE A 50 6.73 -4.39 8.01
C PHE A 50 6.80 -3.39 6.84
N PHE A 51 7.05 -3.88 5.62
CA PHE A 51 7.01 -3.05 4.42
C PHE A 51 5.60 -2.54 4.09
N ASP A 52 4.56 -3.36 4.30
CA ASP A 52 3.17 -2.92 4.12
C ASP A 52 2.78 -1.83 5.13
N LEU A 53 3.23 -1.97 6.39
CA LEU A 53 3.03 -0.96 7.42
C LEU A 53 3.72 0.36 7.04
N ALA A 54 4.99 0.28 6.64
CA ALA A 54 5.76 1.43 6.20
C ALA A 54 5.11 2.10 4.97
N ALA A 55 4.60 1.31 4.01
CA ALA A 55 3.87 1.81 2.87
C ALA A 55 2.58 2.55 3.29
N GLY A 56 1.77 1.96 4.19
CA GLY A 56 0.55 2.60 4.68
C GLY A 56 0.81 3.91 5.40
N VAL A 57 1.81 3.96 6.28
CA VAL A 57 2.23 5.18 6.98
C VAL A 57 2.74 6.22 5.98
N TYR A 58 3.59 5.82 5.04
CA TYR A 58 4.16 6.72 4.05
C TYR A 58 3.10 7.29 3.08
N LEU A 59 2.06 6.50 2.76
CA LEU A 59 0.91 6.96 1.99
C LEU A 59 0.16 8.09 2.71
N LEU A 60 0.04 8.05 4.05
CA LEU A 60 -0.49 9.16 4.85
C LEU A 60 0.45 10.37 4.86
N LEU A 61 1.77 10.14 4.95
CA LEU A 61 2.77 11.21 4.90
C LEU A 61 2.73 11.98 3.57
N MET A 62 2.44 11.30 2.45
CA MET A 62 2.28 11.97 1.16
C MET A 62 1.09 12.93 1.12
N LEU A 63 0.02 12.67 1.90
CA LEU A 63 -1.14 13.58 1.97
C LEU A 63 -0.84 14.91 2.66
N ILE A 64 0.15 14.94 3.55
CA ILE A 64 0.63 16.16 4.22
C ILE A 64 1.78 16.84 3.47
N GLY A 65 2.11 16.38 2.25
CA GLY A 65 3.11 17.02 1.39
C GLY A 65 4.53 16.51 1.54
N VAL A 66 4.77 15.37 2.22
CA VAL A 66 6.09 14.74 2.23
C VAL A 66 6.48 14.33 0.81
N SER A 67 7.75 14.59 0.47
CA SER A 67 8.31 14.38 -0.87
C SER A 67 8.05 12.97 -1.39
N PRO A 68 7.58 12.79 -2.65
CA PRO A 68 7.18 11.49 -3.21
C PRO A 68 8.37 10.60 -3.63
N ILE A 69 9.61 10.88 -3.22
CA ILE A 69 10.80 10.14 -3.68
C ILE A 69 10.69 8.63 -3.39
N LEU A 70 10.19 8.26 -2.21
CA LEU A 70 10.00 6.87 -1.82
C LEU A 70 8.70 6.26 -2.35
N SER A 71 7.83 7.04 -3.02
CA SER A 71 6.53 6.53 -3.49
C SER A 71 6.70 5.48 -4.58
N LEU A 72 7.74 5.60 -5.41
CA LEU A 72 8.04 4.62 -6.45
C LEU A 72 8.48 3.28 -5.84
N LEU A 73 9.24 3.31 -4.75
CA LEU A 73 9.70 2.10 -4.06
C LEU A 73 8.50 1.33 -3.49
N PHE A 74 7.62 2.00 -2.74
CA PHE A 74 6.45 1.36 -2.16
C PHE A 74 5.43 0.92 -3.22
N PHE A 75 5.29 1.69 -4.31
CA PHE A 75 4.48 1.31 -5.46
C PHE A 75 4.96 -0.02 -6.06
N LEU A 76 6.25 -0.13 -6.38
CA LEU A 76 6.81 -1.34 -6.98
C LEU A 76 6.73 -2.53 -6.03
N TRP A 77 6.97 -2.31 -4.74
CA TRP A 77 6.85 -3.35 -3.71
C TRP A 77 5.43 -3.92 -3.64
N LEU A 78 4.42 -3.08 -3.45
CA LEU A 78 3.01 -3.49 -3.35
C LEU A 78 2.52 -4.12 -4.64
N LEU A 79 2.95 -3.61 -5.79
CA LEU A 79 2.57 -4.16 -7.09
C LEU A 79 3.17 -5.56 -7.31
N GLN A 80 4.47 -5.74 -7.04
CA GLN A 80 5.12 -7.05 -7.13
C GLN A 80 4.44 -8.06 -6.17
N LYS A 81 4.25 -7.68 -4.91
CA LYS A 81 3.64 -8.53 -3.89
C LYS A 81 2.19 -8.90 -4.24
N GLY A 82 1.43 -7.92 -4.70
CA GLY A 82 0.04 -8.12 -5.14
C GLY A 82 -0.04 -9.08 -6.32
N VAL A 83 0.83 -8.93 -7.32
CA VAL A 83 0.91 -9.84 -8.48
C VAL A 83 1.27 -11.26 -8.03
N ILE A 84 2.29 -11.44 -7.20
CA ILE A 84 2.67 -12.77 -6.67
C ILE A 84 1.48 -13.42 -5.94
N SER A 85 0.74 -12.64 -5.15
CA SER A 85 -0.43 -13.12 -4.40
C SER A 85 -1.61 -13.56 -5.28
N LEU A 86 -1.65 -13.14 -6.55
CA LEU A 86 -2.66 -13.60 -7.52
C LEU A 86 -2.35 -15.01 -8.07
N PHE A 87 -1.07 -15.36 -8.15
CA PHE A 87 -0.58 -16.63 -8.67
C PHE A 87 -0.39 -17.70 -7.58
N ALA A 88 -0.39 -17.30 -6.29
CA ALA A 88 -0.49 -18.20 -5.14
C ALA A 88 -1.93 -18.69 -4.90
#